data_AF-A0A6I1EQW3-F1
#
_entry.id   AF-A0A6I1EQW3-F1
#
_cell.length_a   1.000
_cell.length_b   1.000
_cell.length_c   1.000
_cell.angle_alpha   90.00
_cell.angle_beta   90.00
_cell.angle_gamma   90.00
#
_symmetry.space_group_name_H-M   'P 1'
#
loop_
_entity.id
_entity.type
_entity.pdbx_description
1 polymer ?
#
loop_
_entity_poly.entity_id
_entity_poly.type
_entity_poly.pdbx_seq_one_letter_code
_entity_poly.pdbx_strand_id
1 'polypeptide(L)'
;MSELNLARRSLLKTGAAMAATLMASAAANAGIPAAQVKKFDAEYDVVIIGSGFAGMACALKAARGGKKVLMIEKMPVVGGNSAICGGNVACPVNPVQKAQGIKDSKELFIEDCLKDGLGLNYTNLLGVIADRCNDTIKFVEETGAEFVPNKMLFEAGHSVPRSYEIKAGTGSGYIHPMYEAIKKEKNVTVLTRAKFDDFVMDGDAVVGITYREGYRFNQKLQSDDLENKTGKQKVVRAKLGVMLAAGGFSRDIWFRQVQDPRVVPTTDSTNQPGATAGVLVKALGIGAAPVQLCWLQFLPYTNPREKGFGVSVNFTNHACMDYGIVVDRKTGLRFMDEHAGRKIKSDALFKVIGADENYPIAIADDAIVKSINPNFVKLPLEMGTVKKFNTLDELADYFKINKKPFLEQVARYNEFIKKGEDPEFHRNLKFSNGLDVSKAPFYGIEVAPKIHHTMGGVMINEKAQVISATTHQPIKGLFAGGEVTGGVHGASRLGTVAVIDALTFGMIAGEEFAKM
;
A
#
# COMPACT_ATOMS: atom_id res chain seq x y z
N MET A 1 -61.94 -36.69 -1.69
CA MET A 1 -60.68 -35.91 -1.85
C MET A 1 -60.12 -36.23 -3.22
N SER A 2 -60.06 -35.26 -4.13
CA SER A 2 -59.65 -35.49 -5.52
C SER A 2 -58.16 -35.87 -5.64
N GLU A 3 -57.83 -36.71 -6.61
CA GLU A 3 -56.46 -37.18 -6.90
C GLU A 3 -55.45 -36.03 -7.06
N LEU A 4 -55.92 -34.85 -7.49
CA LEU A 4 -55.12 -33.63 -7.59
C LEU A 4 -54.53 -33.16 -6.24
N ASN A 5 -55.21 -33.45 -5.11
CA ASN A 5 -54.74 -33.10 -3.77
C ASN A 5 -53.71 -34.11 -3.22
N LEU A 6 -53.74 -35.36 -3.67
CA LEU A 6 -52.73 -36.37 -3.33
C LEU A 6 -51.41 -36.11 -4.07
N ALA A 7 -51.48 -35.73 -5.34
CA ALA A 7 -50.30 -35.34 -6.14
C ALA A 7 -49.58 -34.11 -5.57
N ARG A 8 -50.33 -33.07 -5.14
CA ARG A 8 -49.76 -31.86 -4.52
C ARG A 8 -49.09 -32.13 -3.16
N ARG A 9 -49.67 -33.00 -2.33
CA ARG A 9 -49.05 -33.38 -1.03
C ARG A 9 -47.83 -34.28 -1.19
N SER A 10 -47.81 -35.14 -2.21
CA SER A 10 -46.64 -35.95 -2.57
C SER A 10 -45.47 -35.09 -3.05
N LEU A 11 -45.74 -34.11 -3.93
CA LEU A 11 -44.75 -33.13 -4.42
C LEU A 11 -44.22 -32.21 -3.33
N LEU A 12 -45.05 -31.82 -2.35
CA LEU A 12 -44.60 -31.02 -1.20
C LEU A 12 -43.75 -31.83 -0.21
N LYS A 13 -44.02 -33.12 0.00
CA LYS A 13 -43.18 -33.97 0.85
C LYS A 13 -41.85 -34.37 0.20
N THR A 14 -41.84 -34.63 -1.12
CA THR A 14 -40.60 -34.91 -1.87
C THR A 14 -39.80 -33.64 -2.16
N GLY A 15 -40.46 -32.50 -2.40
CA GLY A 15 -39.83 -31.20 -2.56
C GLY A 15 -39.21 -30.66 -1.27
N ALA A 16 -39.86 -30.85 -0.11
CA ALA A 16 -39.29 -30.44 1.18
C ALA A 16 -38.10 -31.33 1.61
N ALA A 17 -38.12 -32.62 1.28
CA ALA A 17 -36.99 -33.52 1.56
C ALA A 17 -35.78 -33.26 0.66
N MET A 18 -36.00 -32.91 -0.63
CA MET A 18 -34.92 -32.48 -1.54
C MET A 18 -34.41 -31.06 -1.25
N ALA A 19 -35.29 -30.13 -0.86
CA ALA A 19 -34.87 -28.78 -0.48
C ALA A 19 -34.10 -28.79 0.85
N ALA A 20 -34.45 -29.66 1.80
CA ALA A 20 -33.70 -29.81 3.06
C ALA A 20 -32.36 -30.55 2.89
N THR A 21 -32.21 -31.41 1.87
CA THR A 21 -30.93 -32.06 1.55
C THR A 21 -30.04 -31.21 0.63
N LEU A 22 -30.60 -30.33 -0.20
CA LEU A 22 -29.84 -29.32 -0.97
C LEU A 22 -29.47 -28.06 -0.15
N MET A 23 -30.14 -27.81 0.98
CA MET A 23 -29.78 -26.76 1.93
C MET A 23 -28.72 -27.21 2.97
N ALA A 24 -28.25 -28.45 2.89
CA ALA A 24 -27.22 -29.00 3.79
C ALA A 24 -25.82 -29.11 3.15
N SER A 25 -25.59 -28.60 1.94
CA SER A 25 -24.30 -28.74 1.24
C SER A 25 -23.74 -27.46 0.61
N ALA A 26 -24.16 -26.28 1.07
CA ALA A 26 -23.57 -25.02 0.60
C ALA A 26 -23.51 -23.95 1.71
N ALA A 27 -23.16 -24.34 2.94
CA ALA A 27 -22.28 -23.45 3.68
C ALA A 27 -20.92 -23.60 2.99
N ALA A 28 -20.57 -22.63 2.14
CA ALA A 28 -19.25 -22.53 1.55
C ALA A 28 -18.22 -22.34 2.69
N ASN A 29 -17.80 -23.44 3.30
CA ASN A 29 -16.56 -23.49 4.06
C ASN A 29 -15.46 -23.19 3.05
N ALA A 30 -15.01 -21.94 2.98
CA ALA A 30 -13.87 -21.59 2.16
C ALA A 30 -12.62 -22.30 2.72
N GLY A 31 -11.71 -22.68 1.83
CA GLY A 31 -10.63 -23.58 2.16
C GLY A 31 -10.98 -25.05 1.87
N ILE A 32 -9.98 -25.82 1.49
CA ILE A 32 -10.09 -27.24 1.19
C ILE A 32 -10.01 -28.02 2.50
N PRO A 33 -11.02 -28.82 2.88
CA PRO A 33 -10.93 -29.65 4.08
C PRO A 33 -9.72 -30.59 4.01
N ALA A 34 -8.93 -30.67 5.08
CA ALA A 34 -7.72 -31.49 5.14
C ALA A 34 -8.02 -32.97 4.86
N ALA A 35 -9.19 -33.46 5.28
CA ALA A 35 -9.67 -34.81 4.98
C ALA A 35 -9.86 -35.09 3.47
N GLN A 36 -10.00 -34.05 2.64
CA GLN A 36 -10.10 -34.17 1.17
C GLN A 36 -8.73 -34.14 0.48
N VAL A 37 -7.65 -33.76 1.20
CA VAL A 37 -6.30 -33.76 0.65
C VAL A 37 -5.76 -35.19 0.64
N LYS A 38 -5.77 -35.83 -0.54
CA LYS A 38 -5.27 -37.20 -0.72
C LYS A 38 -3.79 -37.35 -0.36
N LYS A 39 -2.97 -36.34 -0.67
CA LYS A 39 -1.52 -36.33 -0.44
C LYS A 39 -0.98 -34.91 -0.44
N PHE A 40 -0.07 -34.62 0.49
CA PHE A 40 0.78 -33.43 0.45
C PHE A 40 2.02 -33.69 -0.42
N ASP A 41 2.34 -32.76 -1.32
CA ASP A 41 3.56 -32.78 -2.13
C ASP A 41 4.82 -32.58 -1.28
N ALA A 42 4.72 -31.76 -0.23
CA ALA A 42 5.80 -31.50 0.73
C ALA A 42 5.25 -30.97 2.06
N GLU A 43 6.09 -31.01 3.09
CA GLU A 43 5.82 -30.43 4.40
C GLU A 43 6.87 -29.39 4.78
N TYR A 44 6.39 -28.30 5.36
CA TYR A 44 7.16 -27.20 5.92
C TYR A 44 6.61 -26.87 7.30
N ASP A 45 7.44 -26.26 8.15
CA ASP A 45 6.97 -25.75 9.43
C ASP A 45 6.13 -24.50 9.21
N VAL A 46 6.62 -23.60 8.36
CA VAL A 46 5.99 -22.32 8.03
C VAL A 46 5.87 -22.17 6.51
N VAL A 47 4.71 -21.72 6.05
CA VAL A 47 4.50 -21.32 4.64
C VAL A 47 4.17 -19.84 4.58
N ILE A 48 4.90 -19.07 3.77
CA ILE A 48 4.78 -17.62 3.64
C ILE A 48 4.30 -17.30 2.23
N ILE A 49 3.22 -16.51 2.12
CA ILE A 49 2.63 -16.11 0.84
C ILE A 49 3.01 -14.64 0.56
N GLY A 50 3.95 -14.44 -0.35
CA GLY A 50 4.46 -13.12 -0.75
C GLY A 50 5.86 -12.84 -0.22
N SER A 51 6.67 -12.19 -1.05
CA SER A 51 8.10 -11.94 -0.79
C SER A 51 8.44 -10.46 -0.57
N GLY A 52 7.47 -9.65 -0.14
CA GLY A 52 7.71 -8.26 0.28
C GLY A 52 8.42 -8.17 1.64
N PHE A 53 8.46 -6.96 2.23
CA PHE A 53 9.10 -6.73 3.53
C PHE A 53 8.64 -7.71 4.62
N ALA A 54 7.33 -7.89 4.78
CA ALA A 54 6.77 -8.76 5.80
C ALA A 54 7.16 -10.23 5.62
N GLY A 55 7.13 -10.72 4.37
CA GLY A 55 7.47 -12.10 4.04
C GLY A 55 8.95 -12.40 4.28
N MET A 56 9.84 -11.49 3.86
CA MET A 56 11.28 -11.63 4.08
C MET A 56 11.67 -11.57 5.55
N ALA A 57 11.09 -10.64 6.31
CA ALA A 57 11.33 -10.53 7.76
C ALA A 57 10.85 -11.79 8.50
N CYS A 58 9.65 -12.29 8.16
CA CYS A 58 9.13 -13.53 8.73
C CYS A 58 10.01 -14.74 8.38
N ALA A 59 10.44 -14.86 7.11
CA ALA A 59 11.25 -15.97 6.65
C ALA A 59 12.58 -16.05 7.42
N LEU A 60 13.30 -14.92 7.55
CA LEU A 60 14.56 -14.86 8.26
C LEU A 60 14.41 -15.17 9.76
N LYS A 61 13.42 -14.58 10.44
CA LYS A 61 13.21 -14.82 11.87
C LYS A 61 12.81 -16.26 12.16
N ALA A 62 11.88 -16.83 11.39
CA ALA A 62 11.49 -18.23 11.54
C ALA A 62 12.65 -19.19 11.21
N ALA A 63 13.38 -18.94 10.12
CA ALA A 63 14.51 -19.78 9.71
C ALA A 63 15.65 -19.78 10.73
N ARG A 64 16.02 -18.62 11.27
CA ARG A 64 17.05 -18.51 12.31
C ARG A 64 16.60 -19.12 13.64
N GLY A 65 15.28 -19.24 13.86
CA GLY A 65 14.67 -20.07 14.90
C GLY A 65 14.66 -21.58 14.60
N GLY A 66 15.33 -22.02 13.53
CA GLY A 66 15.43 -23.43 13.13
C GLY A 66 14.26 -23.98 12.34
N LYS A 67 13.28 -23.16 11.93
CA LYS A 67 12.08 -23.63 11.21
C LYS A 67 12.35 -23.87 9.73
N LYS A 68 11.76 -24.92 9.16
CA LYS A 68 11.77 -25.18 7.72
C LYS A 68 10.70 -24.32 7.05
N VAL A 69 11.13 -23.36 6.22
CA VAL A 69 10.26 -22.33 5.65
C VAL A 69 10.10 -22.52 4.15
N LEU A 70 8.86 -22.41 3.65
CA LEU A 70 8.56 -22.18 2.25
C LEU A 70 8.06 -20.75 2.07
N MET A 71 8.68 -19.96 1.20
CA MET A 71 8.16 -18.67 0.77
C MET A 71 7.80 -18.74 -0.72
N ILE A 72 6.55 -18.44 -1.05
CA ILE A 72 6.07 -18.41 -2.44
C ILE A 72 5.82 -16.98 -2.91
N GLU A 73 6.18 -16.71 -4.17
CA GLU A 73 5.98 -15.44 -4.86
C GLU A 73 5.36 -15.70 -6.23
N LYS A 74 4.21 -15.10 -6.50
CA LYS A 74 3.51 -15.34 -7.78
C LYS A 74 4.22 -14.67 -8.95
N MET A 75 4.92 -13.59 -8.70
CA MET A 75 5.70 -12.86 -9.69
C MET A 75 7.00 -13.59 -10.04
N PRO A 76 7.62 -13.30 -11.21
CA PRO A 76 8.90 -13.91 -11.58
C PRO A 76 10.09 -13.41 -10.75
N VAL A 77 9.90 -12.33 -9.98
CA VAL A 77 10.92 -11.67 -9.14
C VAL A 77 10.36 -11.41 -7.75
N VAL A 78 11.24 -11.36 -6.75
CA VAL A 78 10.86 -11.11 -5.35
C VAL A 78 10.64 -9.62 -5.08
N GLY A 79 9.98 -9.32 -3.96
CA GLY A 79 9.94 -7.99 -3.36
C GLY A 79 8.67 -7.18 -3.58
N GLY A 80 7.88 -7.45 -4.63
CA GLY A 80 6.60 -6.76 -4.86
C GLY A 80 6.70 -5.22 -4.81
N ASN A 81 5.73 -4.55 -4.18
CA ASN A 81 5.78 -3.10 -3.96
C ASN A 81 6.92 -2.68 -3.03
N SER A 82 7.34 -3.56 -2.12
CA SER A 82 8.44 -3.28 -1.19
C SER A 82 9.75 -3.04 -1.93
N ALA A 83 10.01 -3.68 -3.07
CA ALA A 83 11.23 -3.42 -3.85
C ALA A 83 11.23 -2.06 -4.58
N ILE A 84 10.06 -1.53 -4.92
CA ILE A 84 9.93 -0.33 -5.79
C ILE A 84 9.49 0.94 -5.04
N CYS A 85 9.18 0.84 -3.74
CA CYS A 85 8.85 2.01 -2.93
C CYS A 85 10.08 2.91 -2.70
N GLY A 86 9.90 4.15 -2.26
CA GLY A 86 11.01 5.07 -1.97
C GLY A 86 11.92 4.64 -0.81
N GLY A 87 11.45 3.74 0.06
CA GLY A 87 12.27 3.11 1.09
C GLY A 87 12.53 3.93 2.36
N ASN A 88 12.10 5.19 2.45
CA ASN A 88 12.16 5.93 3.71
C ASN A 88 11.27 5.27 4.78
N VAL A 89 11.76 5.19 6.01
CA VAL A 89 11.10 4.45 7.10
C VAL A 89 11.02 5.25 8.40
N ALA A 90 9.80 5.45 8.92
CA ALA A 90 9.60 6.09 10.22
C ALA A 90 10.02 5.16 11.36
N CYS A 91 10.79 5.68 12.30
CA CYS A 91 11.01 5.02 13.59
C CYS A 91 11.14 6.10 14.69
N PRO A 92 10.11 6.28 15.53
CA PRO A 92 10.18 7.25 16.61
C PRO A 92 11.17 6.84 17.70
N VAL A 93 11.67 7.82 18.44
CA VAL A 93 12.58 7.64 19.60
C VAL A 93 13.80 6.79 19.21
N ASN A 94 14.49 7.20 18.16
CA ASN A 94 15.65 6.47 17.64
C ASN A 94 17.01 7.11 18.00
N PRO A 95 18.13 6.36 17.93
CA PRO A 95 19.45 6.87 18.29
C PRO A 95 19.91 8.10 17.49
N VAL A 96 19.50 8.22 16.22
CA VAL A 96 19.86 9.36 15.36
C VAL A 96 19.11 10.63 15.78
N GLN A 97 17.82 10.53 16.10
CA GLN A 97 17.06 11.63 16.68
C GLN A 97 17.70 12.13 17.97
N LYS A 98 18.10 11.21 18.87
CA LYS A 98 18.80 11.54 20.11
C LYS A 98 20.10 12.29 19.85
N ALA A 99 20.91 11.82 18.89
CA ALA A 99 22.17 12.47 18.50
C ALA A 99 21.96 13.88 17.91
N GLN A 100 20.82 14.11 17.26
CA GLN A 100 20.45 15.41 16.67
C GLN A 100 19.66 16.33 17.64
N GLY A 101 19.39 15.88 18.87
CA GLY A 101 18.60 16.65 19.83
C GLY A 101 17.10 16.77 19.48
N ILE A 102 16.60 15.92 18.58
CA ILE A 102 15.18 15.89 18.20
C ILE A 102 14.38 15.26 19.34
N LYS A 103 13.35 15.97 19.81
CA LYS A 103 12.42 15.48 20.83
C LYS A 103 11.24 14.82 20.15
N ASP A 104 11.09 13.52 20.35
CA ASP A 104 9.99 12.71 19.81
C ASP A 104 9.45 11.79 20.92
N SER A 105 8.26 11.23 20.71
CA SER A 105 7.69 10.24 21.60
C SER A 105 6.80 9.25 20.86
N LYS A 106 6.50 8.13 21.51
CA LYS A 106 5.52 7.15 21.03
C LYS A 106 4.14 7.81 20.82
N GLU A 107 3.74 8.63 21.78
CA GLU A 107 2.44 9.32 21.78
C GLU A 107 2.36 10.30 20.61
N LEU A 108 3.42 11.09 20.37
CA LEU A 108 3.47 12.03 19.25
C LEU A 108 3.44 11.30 17.90
N PHE A 109 4.14 10.17 17.77
CA PHE A 109 4.06 9.34 16.57
C PHE A 109 2.65 8.79 16.33
N ILE A 110 1.98 8.31 17.40
CA ILE A 110 0.60 7.82 17.31
C ILE A 110 -0.36 8.96 16.97
N GLU A 111 -0.19 10.14 17.56
CA GLU A 111 -0.99 11.33 17.26
C GLU A 111 -0.87 11.75 15.79
N ASP A 112 0.36 11.80 15.25
CA ASP A 112 0.60 12.08 13.84
C ASP A 112 -0.10 11.05 12.92
N CYS A 113 -0.03 9.76 13.29
CA CYS A 113 -0.69 8.70 12.54
C CYS A 113 -2.23 8.78 12.63
N LEU A 114 -2.78 9.10 13.80
CA LEU A 114 -4.22 9.29 14.01
C LEU A 114 -4.74 10.49 13.23
N LYS A 115 -3.96 11.56 13.15
CA LYS A 115 -4.33 12.75 12.37
C LYS A 115 -4.47 12.42 10.89
N ASP A 116 -3.49 11.74 10.28
CA ASP A 116 -3.60 11.36 8.86
C ASP A 116 -4.68 10.28 8.66
N GLY A 117 -4.73 9.29 9.55
CA GLY A 117 -5.69 8.18 9.53
C GLY A 117 -7.11 8.51 9.98
N LEU A 118 -7.42 9.79 10.22
CA LEU A 118 -8.72 10.31 10.67
C LEU A 118 -9.27 9.63 11.93
N GLY A 119 -8.39 9.26 12.86
CA GLY A 119 -8.74 8.62 14.12
C GLY A 119 -9.19 7.16 13.99
N LEU A 120 -9.12 6.57 12.80
CA LEU A 120 -9.56 5.18 12.55
C LEU A 120 -8.47 4.16 12.84
N ASN A 121 -7.24 4.58 13.18
CA ASN A 121 -6.14 3.68 13.44
C ASN A 121 -6.38 2.85 14.70
N TYR A 122 -5.94 1.60 14.68
CA TYR A 122 -5.88 0.74 15.86
C TYR A 122 -4.60 1.07 16.62
N THR A 123 -4.72 1.87 17.68
CA THR A 123 -3.59 2.45 18.40
C THR A 123 -2.71 1.42 19.09
N ASN A 124 -3.24 0.24 19.43
CA ASN A 124 -2.44 -0.88 19.91
C ASN A 124 -1.42 -1.37 18.87
N LEU A 125 -1.82 -1.44 17.59
CA LEU A 125 -0.91 -1.84 16.50
C LEU A 125 0.15 -0.76 16.23
N LEU A 126 -0.23 0.52 16.24
CA LEU A 126 0.74 1.62 16.17
C LEU A 126 1.69 1.62 17.36
N GLY A 127 1.19 1.25 18.54
CA GLY A 127 1.98 1.11 19.74
C GLY A 127 3.06 0.03 19.59
N VAL A 128 2.70 -1.14 19.03
CA VAL A 128 3.65 -2.21 18.71
C VAL A 128 4.72 -1.73 17.74
N ILE A 129 4.35 -0.99 16.69
CA ILE A 129 5.32 -0.42 15.75
C ILE A 129 6.29 0.51 16.47
N ALA A 130 5.79 1.45 17.28
CA ALA A 130 6.65 2.38 18.01
C ALA A 130 7.60 1.65 18.97
N ASP A 131 7.12 0.63 19.67
CA ASP A 131 7.92 -0.15 20.62
C ASP A 131 9.00 -1.01 19.93
N ARG A 132 8.70 -1.53 18.73
CA ARG A 132 9.57 -2.47 18.00
C ARG A 132 10.37 -1.83 16.86
N CYS A 133 10.20 -0.54 16.57
CA CYS A 133 10.80 0.04 15.37
C CYS A 133 12.33 -0.02 15.43
N ASN A 134 12.95 0.27 16.58
CA ASN A 134 14.41 0.23 16.72
C ASN A 134 14.96 -1.19 16.56
N ASP A 135 14.28 -2.21 17.10
CA ASP A 135 14.64 -3.62 16.86
C ASP A 135 14.54 -3.99 15.38
N THR A 136 13.52 -3.46 14.72
CA THR A 136 13.26 -3.71 13.29
C THR A 136 14.33 -3.06 12.42
N ILE A 137 14.73 -1.82 12.72
CA ILE A 137 15.82 -1.11 12.05
C ILE A 137 17.13 -1.87 12.23
N LYS A 138 17.47 -2.25 13.48
CA LYS A 138 18.66 -3.05 13.75
C LYS A 138 18.65 -4.38 12.99
N PHE A 139 17.52 -5.07 12.96
CA PHE A 139 17.37 -6.33 12.23
C PHE A 139 17.67 -6.17 10.74
N VAL A 140 17.15 -5.13 10.08
CA VAL A 140 17.44 -4.95 8.64
C VAL A 140 18.88 -4.52 8.38
N GLU A 141 19.50 -3.74 9.28
CA GLU A 141 20.93 -3.42 9.21
C GLU A 141 21.80 -4.69 9.31
N GLU A 142 21.44 -5.63 10.19
CA GLU A 142 22.11 -6.93 10.31
C GLU A 142 22.02 -7.78 9.03
N THR A 143 21.05 -7.53 8.16
CA THR A 143 20.95 -8.19 6.84
C THR A 143 21.79 -7.49 5.76
N GLY A 144 22.28 -6.28 6.04
CA GLY A 144 23.07 -5.45 5.12
C GLY A 144 22.30 -4.26 4.53
N ALA A 145 21.13 -3.90 5.05
CA ALA A 145 20.48 -2.64 4.68
C ALA A 145 21.31 -1.45 5.20
N GLU A 146 21.53 -0.44 4.37
CA GLU A 146 22.33 0.73 4.74
C GLU A 146 21.51 2.02 4.70
N PHE A 147 21.53 2.75 5.81
CA PHE A 147 20.91 4.06 5.93
C PHE A 147 21.91 5.20 5.74
N VAL A 148 21.43 6.37 5.31
CA VAL A 148 22.24 7.58 5.26
C VAL A 148 22.67 7.94 6.70
N PRO A 149 23.98 7.99 7.00
CA PRO A 149 24.45 8.18 8.37
C PRO A 149 24.03 9.52 8.95
N ASN A 150 23.63 9.53 10.22
CA ASN A 150 23.35 10.74 11.01
C ASN A 150 22.37 11.73 10.35
N LYS A 151 21.38 11.23 9.59
CA LYS A 151 20.38 12.05 8.90
C LYS A 151 18.97 11.52 9.17
N MET A 152 18.12 12.37 9.77
CA MET A 152 16.68 12.13 9.85
C MET A 152 15.96 13.01 8.83
N LEU A 153 15.14 12.38 8.01
CA LEU A 153 14.26 13.09 7.08
C LEU A 153 13.03 13.59 7.81
N PHE A 154 12.68 14.84 7.51
CA PHE A 154 11.34 15.36 7.73
C PHE A 154 10.47 14.98 6.55
N GLU A 155 9.29 14.45 6.83
CA GLU A 155 8.32 14.04 5.82
C GLU A 155 6.98 14.66 6.18
N ALA A 156 6.21 15.08 5.16
CA ALA A 156 4.95 15.78 5.39
C ALA A 156 3.97 14.95 6.22
N GLY A 157 3.32 15.59 7.20
CA GLY A 157 2.39 14.96 8.13
C GLY A 157 3.01 14.51 9.45
N HIS A 158 4.34 14.41 9.54
CA HIS A 158 5.03 14.19 10.82
C HIS A 158 5.26 15.52 11.56
N SER A 159 5.12 15.50 12.89
CA SER A 159 5.42 16.65 13.74
C SER A 159 6.92 16.90 13.91
N VAL A 160 7.76 15.86 13.81
CA VAL A 160 9.22 15.95 13.90
C VAL A 160 9.91 15.01 12.90
N PRO A 161 11.18 15.28 12.51
CA PRO A 161 11.94 14.36 11.67
C PRO A 161 12.18 13.03 12.40
N ARG A 162 11.76 11.92 11.78
CA ARG A 162 11.89 10.55 12.35
C ARG A 162 12.07 9.46 11.31
N SER A 163 12.28 9.85 10.05
CA SER A 163 12.38 8.92 8.94
C SER A 163 13.85 8.67 8.59
N TYR A 164 14.28 7.41 8.65
CA TYR A 164 15.54 6.99 8.08
C TYR A 164 15.46 7.01 6.56
N GLU A 165 16.54 7.49 5.92
CA GLU A 165 16.73 7.43 4.48
C GLU A 165 17.58 6.22 4.13
N ILE A 166 17.08 5.32 3.28
CA ILE A 166 17.86 4.20 2.78
C ILE A 166 18.85 4.69 1.71
N LYS A 167 20.14 4.34 1.79
CA LYS A 167 21.17 4.80 0.84
C LYS A 167 20.86 4.43 -0.61
N ALA A 168 20.20 3.29 -0.81
CA ALA A 168 19.79 2.83 -2.14
C ALA A 168 18.71 3.72 -2.80
N GLY A 169 18.09 4.64 -2.04
CA GLY A 169 17.01 5.51 -2.51
C GLY A 169 15.71 4.79 -2.87
N THR A 170 15.63 3.48 -2.63
CA THR A 170 14.46 2.65 -2.89
C THR A 170 14.40 1.50 -1.88
N GLY A 171 13.21 0.90 -1.76
CA GLY A 171 12.99 -0.27 -0.90
C GLY A 171 13.78 -1.51 -1.32
N SER A 172 14.37 -1.52 -2.52
CA SER A 172 15.33 -2.54 -2.93
C SER A 172 16.57 -2.61 -2.02
N GLY A 173 16.87 -1.52 -1.31
CA GLY A 173 17.92 -1.45 -0.30
C GLY A 173 17.67 -2.32 0.94
N TYR A 174 16.45 -2.83 1.14
CA TYR A 174 16.15 -3.85 2.15
C TYR A 174 15.93 -5.22 1.51
N ILE A 175 15.20 -5.26 0.39
CA ILE A 175 14.81 -6.50 -0.28
C ILE A 175 16.03 -7.30 -0.72
N HIS A 176 17.02 -6.67 -1.37
CA HIS A 176 18.21 -7.40 -1.81
C HIS A 176 19.02 -7.95 -0.63
N PRO A 177 19.41 -7.15 0.40
CA PRO A 177 20.16 -7.68 1.54
C PRO A 177 19.42 -8.78 2.29
N MET A 178 18.12 -8.62 2.55
CA MET A 178 17.33 -9.68 3.18
C MET A 178 17.27 -10.95 2.31
N TYR A 179 17.12 -10.83 1.00
CA TYR A 179 17.11 -11.98 0.11
C TYR A 179 18.48 -12.68 0.05
N GLU A 180 19.58 -11.92 0.02
CA GLU A 180 20.93 -12.47 0.13
C GLU A 180 21.15 -13.20 1.47
N ALA A 181 20.59 -12.69 2.57
CA ALA A 181 20.61 -13.37 3.85
C ALA A 181 19.78 -14.67 3.80
N ILE A 182 18.57 -14.65 3.22
CA ILE A 182 17.71 -15.83 3.08
C ILE A 182 18.40 -16.94 2.28
N LYS A 183 19.11 -16.62 1.21
CA LYS A 183 19.84 -17.62 0.41
C LYS A 183 20.93 -18.37 1.18
N LYS A 184 21.40 -17.81 2.31
CA LYS A 184 22.37 -18.46 3.20
C LYS A 184 21.71 -19.43 4.19
N GLU A 185 20.40 -19.29 4.41
CA GLU A 185 19.62 -20.14 5.31
C GLU A 185 19.23 -21.44 4.61
N LYS A 186 19.87 -22.56 4.97
CA LYS A 186 19.67 -23.88 4.31
C LYS A 186 18.25 -24.46 4.48
N ASN A 187 17.50 -23.95 5.44
CA ASN A 187 16.14 -24.35 5.79
C ASN A 187 15.06 -23.47 5.13
N VAL A 188 15.42 -22.55 4.24
CA VAL A 188 14.45 -21.73 3.49
C VAL A 188 14.40 -22.15 2.03
N THR A 189 13.20 -22.40 1.53
CA THR A 189 12.91 -22.56 0.10
C THR A 189 12.14 -21.33 -0.40
N VAL A 190 12.66 -20.65 -1.42
CA VAL A 190 11.94 -19.54 -2.08
C VAL A 190 11.55 -19.97 -3.49
N LEU A 191 10.26 -19.90 -3.80
CA LEU A 191 9.73 -20.21 -5.13
C LEU A 191 9.09 -18.96 -5.74
N THR A 192 9.71 -18.42 -6.79
CA THR A 192 9.04 -17.47 -7.67
C THR A 192 8.16 -18.20 -8.68
N ARG A 193 7.25 -17.49 -9.35
CA ARG A 193 6.23 -18.11 -10.20
C ARG A 193 5.41 -19.18 -9.45
N ALA A 194 5.16 -18.95 -8.17
CA ALA A 194 4.36 -19.81 -7.30
C ALA A 194 3.18 -19.03 -6.75
N LYS A 195 1.97 -19.28 -7.29
CA LYS A 195 0.76 -18.55 -6.92
C LYS A 195 -0.08 -19.33 -5.93
N PHE A 196 -0.38 -18.74 -4.78
CA PHE A 196 -1.39 -19.24 -3.84
C PHE A 196 -2.78 -19.32 -4.49
N ASP A 197 -3.51 -20.40 -4.23
CA ASP A 197 -4.89 -20.58 -4.72
C ASP A 197 -5.91 -20.79 -3.60
N ASP A 198 -5.63 -21.62 -2.59
CA ASP A 198 -6.57 -21.85 -1.47
C ASP A 198 -5.89 -22.35 -0.20
N PHE A 199 -6.56 -22.21 0.95
CA PHE A 199 -6.12 -22.76 2.22
C PHE A 199 -6.50 -24.24 2.36
N VAL A 200 -5.75 -24.98 3.16
CA VAL A 200 -6.14 -26.32 3.62
C VAL A 200 -6.55 -26.21 5.09
N MET A 201 -7.76 -26.65 5.42
CA MET A 201 -8.43 -26.43 6.70
C MET A 201 -8.66 -27.73 7.46
N ASP A 202 -8.25 -27.79 8.73
CA ASP A 202 -8.61 -28.86 9.67
C ASP A 202 -9.50 -28.27 10.78
N GLY A 203 -10.81 -28.44 10.64
CA GLY A 203 -11.78 -27.61 11.37
C GLY A 203 -11.55 -26.13 11.06
N ASP A 204 -11.37 -25.33 12.10
CA ASP A 204 -11.10 -23.88 11.99
C ASP A 204 -9.58 -23.55 11.90
N ALA A 205 -8.72 -24.57 11.81
CA ALA A 205 -7.27 -24.38 11.75
C ALA A 205 -6.74 -24.41 10.32
N VAL A 206 -5.87 -23.47 9.98
CA VAL A 206 -5.11 -23.50 8.72
C VAL A 206 -3.92 -24.43 8.88
N VAL A 207 -3.87 -25.50 8.09
CA VAL A 207 -2.83 -26.56 8.18
C VAL A 207 -2.00 -26.70 6.90
N GLY A 208 -2.23 -25.84 5.90
CA GLY A 208 -1.53 -25.88 4.63
C GLY A 208 -2.16 -24.98 3.59
N ILE A 209 -1.63 -25.08 2.37
CA ILE A 209 -2.15 -24.35 1.21
C ILE A 209 -2.12 -25.22 -0.05
N THR A 210 -2.94 -24.82 -1.01
CA THR A 210 -2.75 -25.15 -2.42
C THR A 210 -2.15 -23.95 -3.15
N TYR A 211 -1.27 -24.25 -4.10
CA TYR A 211 -0.65 -23.23 -4.95
C TYR A 211 -0.34 -23.81 -6.33
N ARG A 212 0.00 -22.97 -7.29
CA ARG A 212 0.47 -23.35 -8.62
C ARG A 212 1.92 -22.96 -8.85
N GLU A 213 2.76 -23.94 -9.12
CA GLU A 213 4.17 -23.77 -9.49
C GLU A 213 4.31 -23.54 -11.00
N GLY A 214 5.27 -22.71 -11.43
CA GLY A 214 5.42 -22.35 -12.84
C GLY A 214 4.34 -21.41 -13.36
N TYR A 215 3.67 -20.70 -12.45
CA TYR A 215 2.67 -19.68 -12.75
C TYR A 215 3.21 -18.57 -13.67
N ARG A 216 2.39 -18.11 -14.62
CA ARG A 216 2.74 -17.01 -15.53
C ARG A 216 1.71 -15.91 -15.43
N PHE A 217 1.99 -14.91 -14.59
CA PHE A 217 1.16 -13.71 -14.44
C PHE A 217 0.86 -13.07 -15.81
N ASN A 218 -0.40 -12.72 -16.04
CA ASN A 218 -0.87 -12.12 -17.28
C ASN A 218 -1.62 -10.82 -17.00
N GLN A 219 -0.92 -9.70 -17.15
CA GLN A 219 -1.45 -8.35 -16.97
C GLN A 219 -2.53 -7.93 -17.98
N LYS A 220 -2.80 -8.75 -19.01
CA LYS A 220 -3.85 -8.47 -20.00
C LYS A 220 -5.22 -9.00 -19.58
N LEU A 221 -5.28 -9.87 -18.57
CA LEU A 221 -6.54 -10.39 -18.03
C LEU A 221 -7.24 -9.31 -17.20
N GLN A 222 -8.57 -9.37 -17.16
CA GLN A 222 -9.34 -8.48 -16.29
C GLN A 222 -9.11 -8.85 -14.82
N SER A 223 -9.08 -10.15 -14.53
CA SER A 223 -8.67 -10.71 -13.25
C SER A 223 -7.73 -11.89 -13.47
N ASP A 224 -6.43 -11.63 -13.34
CA ASP A 224 -5.40 -12.68 -13.37
C ASP A 224 -5.65 -13.75 -12.31
N ASP A 225 -6.14 -13.38 -11.12
CA ASP A 225 -6.41 -14.35 -10.05
C ASP A 225 -7.55 -15.34 -10.38
N LEU A 226 -8.58 -14.91 -11.12
CA LEU A 226 -9.74 -15.74 -11.46
C LEU A 226 -9.56 -16.49 -12.78
N GLU A 227 -9.06 -15.81 -13.81
CA GLU A 227 -9.04 -16.29 -15.19
C GLU A 227 -7.81 -17.14 -15.50
N ASN A 228 -6.65 -16.81 -14.92
CA ASN A 228 -5.40 -17.46 -15.26
C ASN A 228 -5.33 -18.87 -14.69
N LYS A 229 -5.19 -19.89 -15.56
CA LYS A 229 -5.07 -21.31 -15.18
C LYS A 229 -3.67 -21.89 -15.36
N THR A 230 -2.66 -21.06 -15.68
CA THR A 230 -1.28 -21.54 -15.86
C THR A 230 -0.68 -22.06 -14.55
N GLY A 231 0.38 -22.87 -14.68
CA GLY A 231 1.08 -23.49 -13.55
C GLY A 231 0.51 -24.85 -13.16
N LYS A 232 1.31 -25.62 -12.42
CA LYS A 232 0.97 -26.95 -11.94
C LYS A 232 0.53 -26.89 -10.49
N GLN A 233 -0.66 -27.42 -10.19
CA GLN A 233 -1.19 -27.45 -8.83
C GLN A 233 -0.31 -28.30 -7.91
N LYS A 234 -0.14 -27.79 -6.69
CA LYS A 234 0.62 -28.35 -5.59
C LYS A 234 -0.14 -28.17 -4.28
N VAL A 235 0.05 -29.09 -3.35
CA VAL A 235 -0.52 -29.03 -1.99
C VAL A 235 0.59 -29.21 -0.99
N VAL A 236 0.74 -28.28 -0.04
CA VAL A 236 1.79 -28.36 0.99
C VAL A 236 1.20 -28.23 2.38
N ARG A 237 1.77 -28.99 3.31
CA ARG A 237 1.42 -28.91 4.72
C ARG A 237 2.25 -27.82 5.40
N ALA A 238 1.60 -27.02 6.22
CA ALA A 238 2.23 -26.08 7.14
C ALA A 238 2.02 -26.59 8.57
N LYS A 239 3.07 -27.05 9.24
CA LYS A 239 2.95 -27.70 10.56
C LYS A 239 2.60 -26.71 11.67
N LEU A 240 3.15 -25.49 11.59
CA LEU A 240 2.94 -24.44 12.57
C LEU A 240 1.97 -23.37 12.07
N GLY A 241 2.01 -23.05 10.77
CA GLY A 241 1.03 -22.15 10.17
C GLY A 241 1.47 -21.47 8.88
N VAL A 242 0.59 -20.60 8.39
CA VAL A 242 0.71 -19.83 7.16
C VAL A 242 0.79 -18.35 7.50
N MET A 243 1.71 -17.63 6.87
CA MET A 243 1.86 -16.17 6.95
C MET A 243 1.38 -15.51 5.66
N LEU A 244 0.42 -14.60 5.78
CA LEU A 244 -0.03 -13.74 4.69
C LEU A 244 0.88 -12.51 4.61
N ALA A 245 1.64 -12.39 3.53
CA ALA A 245 2.52 -11.27 3.23
C ALA A 245 2.35 -10.79 1.77
N ALA A 246 1.11 -10.90 1.27
CA ALA A 246 0.79 -10.75 -0.14
C ALA A 246 0.67 -9.30 -0.63
N GLY A 247 0.78 -8.33 0.28
CA GLY A 247 0.55 -6.91 0.01
C GLY A 247 -0.93 -6.58 -0.19
N GLY A 248 -1.18 -5.36 -0.68
CA GLY A 248 -2.51 -4.84 -0.91
C GLY A 248 -3.13 -5.22 -2.24
N PHE A 249 -4.26 -4.57 -2.55
CA PHE A 249 -5.09 -4.87 -3.72
C PHE A 249 -5.20 -3.71 -4.73
N SER A 250 -4.23 -2.79 -4.72
CA SER A 250 -4.23 -1.57 -5.55
C SER A 250 -4.36 -1.80 -7.06
N ARG A 251 -4.03 -3.00 -7.56
CA ARG A 251 -4.14 -3.41 -8.98
C ARG A 251 -5.33 -4.30 -9.29
N ASP A 252 -6.14 -4.66 -8.30
CA ASP A 252 -7.36 -5.44 -8.53
C ASP A 252 -8.50 -4.52 -8.97
N ILE A 253 -8.78 -4.51 -10.28
CA ILE A 253 -9.72 -3.57 -10.90
C ILE A 253 -11.12 -3.73 -10.30
N TRP A 254 -11.64 -4.95 -10.16
CA TRP A 254 -12.97 -5.14 -9.62
C TRP A 254 -12.99 -4.81 -8.12
N PHE A 255 -12.02 -5.33 -7.36
CA PHE A 255 -12.05 -5.18 -5.91
C PHE A 255 -11.94 -3.72 -5.49
N ARG A 256 -11.07 -2.92 -6.11
CA ARG A 256 -10.99 -1.47 -5.80
C ARG A 256 -12.26 -0.69 -6.15
N GLN A 257 -12.98 -1.05 -7.22
CA GLN A 257 -14.18 -0.33 -7.65
C GLN A 257 -15.35 -0.57 -6.70
N VAL A 258 -15.46 -1.77 -6.13
CA VAL A 258 -16.49 -2.04 -5.11
C VAL A 258 -16.17 -1.37 -3.77
N GLN A 259 -14.92 -0.94 -3.56
CA GLN A 259 -14.51 -0.20 -2.36
C GLN A 259 -14.72 1.32 -2.48
N ASP A 260 -14.38 1.91 -3.64
CA ASP A 260 -14.53 3.34 -3.88
C ASP A 260 -15.14 3.60 -5.28
N PRO A 261 -16.39 4.08 -5.37
CA PRO A 261 -17.08 4.28 -6.65
C PRO A 261 -16.47 5.40 -7.51
N ARG A 262 -15.57 6.24 -6.96
CA ARG A 262 -14.81 7.22 -7.75
C ARG A 262 -13.74 6.55 -8.60
N VAL A 263 -13.36 5.32 -8.26
CA VAL A 263 -12.41 4.54 -9.03
C VAL A 263 -13.11 3.95 -10.24
N VAL A 264 -12.59 4.27 -11.42
CA VAL A 264 -13.05 3.71 -12.71
C VAL A 264 -12.04 2.67 -13.20
N PRO A 265 -12.37 1.83 -14.19
CA PRO A 265 -11.44 0.80 -14.68
C PRO A 265 -10.11 1.38 -15.19
N THR A 266 -10.12 2.62 -15.68
CA THR A 266 -8.94 3.32 -16.20
C THR A 266 -8.11 4.05 -15.15
N THR A 267 -8.58 4.18 -13.90
CA THR A 267 -7.80 4.79 -12.80
C THR A 267 -6.50 3.99 -12.63
N ASP A 268 -5.34 4.60 -12.83
CA ASP A 268 -4.08 3.88 -12.72
C ASP A 268 -3.64 3.71 -11.26
N SER A 269 -2.63 2.88 -11.05
CA SER A 269 -2.00 2.65 -9.75
C SER A 269 -0.49 2.82 -9.86
N THR A 270 0.17 3.21 -8.78
CA THR A 270 1.64 3.22 -8.71
C THR A 270 2.24 1.85 -8.41
N ASN A 271 1.42 0.84 -8.21
CA ASN A 271 1.84 -0.47 -7.69
C ASN A 271 2.29 -1.40 -8.80
N GLN A 272 3.07 -2.41 -8.44
CA GLN A 272 3.43 -3.51 -9.34
C GLN A 272 2.16 -4.31 -9.74
N PRO A 273 2.03 -4.82 -10.98
CA PRO A 273 0.80 -5.41 -11.51
C PRO A 273 0.17 -6.53 -10.68
N GLY A 274 0.97 -7.31 -9.95
CA GLY A 274 0.51 -8.41 -9.11
C GLY A 274 -0.07 -8.03 -7.75
N ALA A 275 -0.17 -6.74 -7.40
CA ALA A 275 -0.78 -6.28 -6.14
C ALA A 275 -2.32 -6.40 -6.18
N THR A 276 -2.83 -7.63 -6.16
CA THR A 276 -4.24 -7.99 -6.34
C THR A 276 -4.83 -8.68 -5.10
N ALA A 277 -6.16 -8.74 -5.00
CA ALA A 277 -6.87 -9.14 -3.78
C ALA A 277 -6.92 -10.67 -3.54
N GLY A 278 -6.38 -11.52 -4.43
CA GLY A 278 -6.64 -12.97 -4.39
C GLY A 278 -6.39 -13.65 -3.04
N VAL A 279 -5.31 -13.31 -2.34
CA VAL A 279 -5.02 -13.86 -0.99
C VAL A 279 -6.00 -13.32 0.05
N LEU A 280 -6.27 -12.02 0.02
CA LEU A 280 -7.21 -11.36 0.93
C LEU A 280 -8.62 -11.95 0.79
N VAL A 281 -9.12 -12.09 -0.43
CA VAL A 281 -10.46 -12.67 -0.70
C VAL A 281 -10.58 -14.08 -0.13
N LYS A 282 -9.54 -14.91 -0.28
CA LYS A 282 -9.52 -16.26 0.29
C LYS A 282 -9.46 -16.23 1.82
N ALA A 283 -8.71 -15.31 2.41
CA ALA A 283 -8.64 -15.16 3.86
C ALA A 283 -9.99 -14.75 4.45
N LEU A 284 -10.69 -13.80 3.82
CA LEU A 284 -12.05 -13.42 4.21
C LEU A 284 -13.02 -14.60 4.07
N GLY A 285 -12.86 -15.40 3.01
CA GLY A 285 -13.65 -16.61 2.81
C GLY A 285 -13.57 -17.58 3.99
N ILE A 286 -12.36 -17.77 4.57
CA ILE A 286 -12.16 -18.69 5.71
C ILE A 286 -12.52 -18.05 7.06
N GLY A 287 -13.19 -16.89 7.05
CA GLY A 287 -13.68 -16.22 8.25
C GLY A 287 -12.72 -15.20 8.86
N ALA A 288 -11.65 -14.77 8.18
CA ALA A 288 -10.83 -13.66 8.68
C ALA A 288 -11.65 -12.36 8.76
N ALA A 289 -11.51 -11.62 9.86
CA ALA A 289 -12.22 -10.38 10.09
C ALA A 289 -11.74 -9.27 9.13
N PRO A 290 -12.63 -8.69 8.30
CA PRO A 290 -12.28 -7.56 7.45
C PRO A 290 -12.18 -6.27 8.27
N VAL A 291 -11.18 -5.45 7.95
CA VAL A 291 -11.00 -4.12 8.55
C VAL A 291 -10.80 -3.12 7.42
N GLN A 292 -11.60 -2.04 7.41
CA GLN A 292 -11.31 -0.82 6.65
C GLN A 292 -11.11 -0.99 5.13
N LEU A 293 -11.68 -2.04 4.51
CA LEU A 293 -11.47 -2.37 3.10
C LEU A 293 -11.80 -1.23 2.12
N CYS A 294 -12.74 -0.34 2.48
CA CYS A 294 -13.13 0.80 1.65
C CYS A 294 -12.09 1.92 1.57
N TRP A 295 -11.04 1.89 2.40
CA TRP A 295 -10.04 2.95 2.46
C TRP A 295 -8.90 2.68 1.47
N LEU A 296 -8.91 3.44 0.37
CA LEU A 296 -7.84 3.52 -0.62
C LEU A 296 -7.08 4.84 -0.46
N GLN A 297 -5.75 4.79 -0.40
CA GLN A 297 -4.93 5.98 -0.48
C GLN A 297 -4.51 6.22 -1.93
N PHE A 298 -4.62 7.47 -2.35
CA PHE A 298 -4.15 7.94 -3.64
C PHE A 298 -2.93 8.84 -3.47
N LEU A 299 -1.98 8.79 -4.42
CA LEU A 299 -0.96 9.82 -4.57
C LEU A 299 -1.55 10.99 -5.36
N PRO A 300 -1.67 12.20 -4.79
CA PRO A 300 -2.35 13.32 -5.43
C PRO A 300 -1.52 14.03 -6.51
N TYR A 301 -0.22 13.72 -6.61
CA TYR A 301 0.73 14.44 -7.46
C TYR A 301 1.20 13.59 -8.65
N THR A 302 0.43 12.59 -9.09
CA THR A 302 0.82 11.82 -10.28
C THR A 302 0.28 12.45 -11.55
N ASN A 303 0.83 12.11 -12.70
CA ASN A 303 0.31 12.58 -13.99
C ASN A 303 -0.65 11.54 -14.61
N PRO A 304 -1.84 11.95 -15.11
CA PRO A 304 -2.83 11.03 -15.70
C PRO A 304 -2.37 10.39 -17.02
N ARG A 305 -1.36 10.96 -17.69
CA ARG A 305 -0.81 10.48 -18.96
C ARG A 305 0.38 9.53 -18.78
N GLU A 306 0.95 9.46 -17.58
CA GLU A 306 2.02 8.52 -17.25
C GLU A 306 1.46 7.19 -16.74
N LYS A 307 2.21 6.10 -16.93
CA LYS A 307 1.90 4.81 -16.29
C LYS A 307 2.61 4.66 -14.96
N GLY A 308 1.96 4.03 -14.00
CA GLY A 308 2.57 3.74 -12.72
C GLY A 308 2.85 5.01 -11.92
N PHE A 309 3.96 5.00 -11.19
CA PHE A 309 4.46 6.16 -10.45
C PHE A 309 4.69 7.35 -11.40
N GLY A 310 5.32 7.13 -12.56
CA GLY A 310 5.64 8.18 -13.54
C GLY A 310 7.01 8.83 -13.27
N VAL A 311 7.56 9.52 -14.27
CA VAL A 311 8.86 10.20 -14.15
C VAL A 311 8.71 11.62 -13.60
N SER A 312 7.49 12.15 -13.63
CA SER A 312 7.19 13.55 -13.28
C SER A 312 6.87 13.76 -11.80
N VAL A 313 6.82 12.69 -11.00
CA VAL A 313 6.42 12.76 -9.59
C VAL A 313 7.38 13.59 -8.74
N ASN A 314 8.69 13.50 -9.00
CA ASN A 314 9.65 14.29 -8.23
C ASN A 314 9.48 15.80 -8.47
N PHE A 315 9.17 16.20 -9.71
CA PHE A 315 8.85 17.59 -10.02
C PHE A 315 7.52 18.03 -9.41
N THR A 316 6.45 17.28 -9.62
CA THR A 316 5.11 17.63 -9.11
C THR A 316 5.06 17.65 -7.60
N ASN A 317 5.63 16.65 -6.92
CA ASN A 317 5.64 16.61 -5.46
C ASN A 317 6.58 17.68 -4.91
N HIS A 318 7.87 17.65 -5.27
CA HIS A 318 8.86 18.48 -4.59
C HIS A 318 8.93 19.90 -5.12
N ALA A 319 8.71 20.17 -6.41
CA ALA A 319 8.68 21.55 -6.88
C ALA A 319 7.28 22.15 -6.72
N CYS A 320 6.24 21.49 -7.24
CA CYS A 320 4.91 22.10 -7.31
C CYS A 320 4.15 22.04 -5.98
N MET A 321 4.09 20.87 -5.31
CA MET A 321 3.34 20.78 -4.05
C MET A 321 4.08 21.46 -2.90
N ASP A 322 5.41 21.32 -2.81
CA ASP A 322 6.19 21.89 -1.68
C ASP A 322 6.46 23.41 -1.82
N TYR A 323 6.52 23.96 -3.03
CA TYR A 323 6.84 25.40 -3.24
C TYR A 323 5.99 26.12 -4.27
N GLY A 324 5.47 25.41 -5.27
CA GLY A 324 4.60 25.95 -6.31
C GLY A 324 3.13 25.99 -5.91
N ILE A 325 2.25 25.95 -6.92
CA ILE A 325 0.79 25.95 -6.75
C ILE A 325 0.11 24.89 -7.64
N VAL A 326 -1.13 24.54 -7.29
CA VAL A 326 -2.00 23.73 -8.16
C VAL A 326 -3.31 24.49 -8.41
N VAL A 327 -3.68 24.64 -9.68
CA VAL A 327 -4.87 25.42 -10.08
C VAL A 327 -5.86 24.58 -10.88
N ASP A 328 -7.14 24.86 -10.67
CA ASP A 328 -8.22 24.38 -11.54
C ASP A 328 -8.21 25.14 -12.86
N ARG A 329 -8.23 24.44 -14.00
CA ARG A 329 -8.23 25.06 -15.34
C ARG A 329 -9.46 25.95 -15.55
N LYS A 330 -10.64 25.54 -15.05
CA LYS A 330 -11.91 26.26 -15.28
C LYS A 330 -11.98 27.57 -14.52
N THR A 331 -11.57 27.57 -13.26
CA THR A 331 -11.64 28.76 -12.40
C THR A 331 -10.36 29.60 -12.44
N GLY A 332 -9.21 28.99 -12.75
CA GLY A 332 -7.90 29.62 -12.64
C GLY A 332 -7.42 29.76 -11.18
N LEU A 333 -8.15 29.21 -10.21
CA LEU A 333 -7.90 29.40 -8.79
C LEU A 333 -7.25 28.16 -8.17
N ARG A 334 -6.54 28.38 -7.07
CA ARG A 334 -6.19 27.30 -6.13
C ARG A 334 -7.47 26.78 -5.45
N PHE A 335 -7.45 25.54 -5.01
CA PHE A 335 -8.64 24.88 -4.44
C PHE A 335 -8.33 23.97 -3.23
N MET A 336 -7.06 23.92 -2.79
CA MET A 336 -6.62 23.13 -1.65
C MET A 336 -5.30 23.68 -1.10
N ASP A 337 -4.98 23.31 0.14
CA ASP A 337 -3.61 23.40 0.66
C ASP A 337 -2.73 22.31 0.01
N GLU A 338 -1.72 22.71 -0.77
CA GLU A 338 -0.81 21.79 -1.44
C GLU A 338 0.11 21.01 -0.46
N HIS A 339 0.24 21.45 0.80
CA HIS A 339 0.94 20.73 1.88
C HIS A 339 0.02 19.82 2.69
N ALA A 340 -1.29 19.81 2.43
CA ALA A 340 -2.22 18.96 3.17
C ALA A 340 -1.93 17.45 2.99
N GLY A 341 -2.50 16.64 3.88
CA GLY A 341 -2.42 15.17 3.81
C GLY A 341 -2.94 14.62 2.48
N ARG A 342 -2.42 13.44 2.08
CA ARG A 342 -2.70 12.84 0.76
C ARG A 342 -4.19 12.70 0.47
N LYS A 343 -4.98 12.34 1.48
CA LYS A 343 -6.43 12.21 1.36
C LYS A 343 -7.10 13.53 1.01
N ILE A 344 -6.81 14.60 1.77
CA ILE A 344 -7.38 15.93 1.56
C ILE A 344 -7.09 16.40 0.12
N LYS A 345 -5.83 16.27 -0.31
CA LYS A 345 -5.44 16.65 -1.68
C LYS A 345 -6.13 15.80 -2.74
N SER A 346 -6.20 14.49 -2.54
CA SER A 346 -6.84 13.58 -3.50
C SER A 346 -8.34 13.82 -3.62
N ASP A 347 -9.05 14.05 -2.51
CA ASP A 347 -10.49 14.35 -2.50
C ASP A 347 -10.77 15.68 -3.23
N ALA A 348 -9.93 16.70 -3.00
CA ALA A 348 -10.02 17.98 -3.69
C ALA A 348 -9.79 17.82 -5.20
N LEU A 349 -8.77 17.05 -5.60
CA LEU A 349 -8.49 16.74 -7.01
C LEU A 349 -9.65 15.99 -7.68
N PHE A 350 -10.22 14.95 -7.04
CA PHE A 350 -11.37 14.24 -7.59
C PHE A 350 -12.56 15.16 -7.84
N LYS A 351 -12.82 16.11 -6.94
CA LYS A 351 -13.88 17.11 -7.10
C LYS A 351 -13.65 18.02 -8.30
N VAL A 352 -12.40 18.45 -8.54
CA VAL A 352 -12.06 19.33 -9.67
C VAL A 352 -12.04 18.59 -11.01
N ILE A 353 -11.51 17.36 -11.03
CA ILE A 353 -11.43 16.51 -12.22
C ILE A 353 -12.84 16.17 -12.73
N GLY A 354 -13.73 15.78 -11.82
CA GLY A 354 -15.12 15.47 -12.14
C GLY A 354 -15.26 14.41 -13.24
N ALA A 355 -16.39 14.45 -13.95
CA ALA A 355 -16.68 13.54 -15.05
C ALA A 355 -16.09 13.98 -16.40
N ASP A 356 -15.61 15.23 -16.50
CA ASP A 356 -15.13 15.82 -17.75
C ASP A 356 -13.60 15.89 -17.85
N GLU A 357 -12.89 15.12 -17.01
CA GLU A 357 -11.43 14.99 -17.02
C GLU A 357 -10.70 16.35 -16.91
N ASN A 358 -11.24 17.26 -16.10
CA ASN A 358 -10.67 18.59 -15.87
C ASN A 358 -9.42 18.51 -14.96
N TYR A 359 -8.36 17.90 -15.46
CA TYR A 359 -7.11 17.68 -14.72
C TYR A 359 -6.47 19.00 -14.29
N PRO A 360 -6.28 19.25 -12.99
CA PRO A 360 -5.63 20.46 -12.48
C PRO A 360 -4.18 20.58 -12.95
N ILE A 361 -3.67 21.80 -12.97
CA ILE A 361 -2.31 22.09 -13.43
C ILE A 361 -1.43 22.43 -12.22
N ALA A 362 -0.40 21.61 -12.02
CA ALA A 362 0.65 21.88 -11.05
C ALA A 362 1.74 22.73 -11.71
N ILE A 363 2.17 23.79 -11.01
CA ILE A 363 3.00 24.86 -11.57
C ILE A 363 4.13 25.19 -10.60
N ALA A 364 5.35 25.31 -11.12
CA ALA A 364 6.51 25.82 -10.41
C ALA A 364 7.41 26.60 -11.37
N ASP A 365 8.28 27.45 -10.83
CA ASP A 365 9.24 28.21 -11.60
C ASP A 365 10.65 27.60 -11.56
N ASP A 366 11.57 28.14 -12.37
CA ASP A 366 12.93 27.63 -12.48
C ASP A 366 13.80 27.84 -11.24
N ALA A 367 13.50 28.88 -10.45
CA ALA A 367 14.19 29.11 -9.19
C ALA A 367 13.86 27.99 -8.18
N ILE A 368 12.58 27.59 -8.10
CA ILE A 368 12.14 26.43 -7.31
C ILE A 368 12.83 25.15 -7.79
N VAL A 369 12.80 24.87 -9.09
CA VAL A 369 13.39 23.63 -9.62
C VAL A 369 14.88 23.53 -9.33
N LYS A 370 15.62 24.64 -9.48
CA LYS A 370 17.06 24.71 -9.21
C LYS A 370 17.41 24.61 -7.74
N SER A 371 16.57 25.12 -6.83
CA SER A 371 16.84 25.06 -5.40
C SER A 371 16.75 23.63 -4.84
N ILE A 372 15.94 22.77 -5.48
CA ILE A 372 15.72 21.39 -5.07
C ILE A 372 16.63 20.45 -5.84
N ASN A 373 16.37 20.28 -7.14
CA ASN A 373 17.15 19.43 -8.03
C ASN A 373 16.80 19.73 -9.50
N PRO A 374 17.72 20.33 -10.28
CA PRO A 374 17.45 20.66 -11.68
C PRO A 374 17.17 19.43 -12.56
N ASN A 375 17.54 18.22 -12.12
CA ASN A 375 17.24 16.99 -12.86
C ASN A 375 15.77 16.58 -12.79
N PHE A 376 14.97 17.13 -11.85
CA PHE A 376 13.56 16.75 -11.72
C PHE A 376 12.71 17.14 -12.92
N VAL A 377 13.12 18.10 -13.73
CA VAL A 377 12.42 18.48 -14.97
C VAL A 377 13.03 17.88 -16.23
N LYS A 378 14.26 17.35 -16.20
CA LYS A 378 14.98 16.94 -17.41
C LYS A 378 14.24 15.85 -18.19
N LEU A 379 14.08 14.67 -17.59
CA LEU A 379 13.39 13.55 -18.25
C LEU A 379 11.89 13.85 -18.50
N PRO A 380 11.14 14.48 -17.57
CA PRO A 380 9.75 14.87 -17.86
C PRO A 380 9.58 15.85 -19.04
N LEU A 381 10.53 16.76 -19.26
CA LEU A 381 10.54 17.64 -20.44
C LEU A 381 10.82 16.85 -21.72
N GLU A 382 11.80 15.94 -21.69
CA GLU A 382 12.14 15.04 -22.82
C GLU A 382 10.93 14.16 -23.20
N MET A 383 10.22 13.62 -22.20
CA MET A 383 9.00 12.83 -22.38
C MET A 383 7.76 13.69 -22.67
N GLY A 384 7.88 15.01 -22.55
CA GLY A 384 6.81 15.96 -22.81
C GLY A 384 5.66 15.95 -21.80
N THR A 385 5.83 15.34 -20.63
CA THR A 385 4.82 15.35 -19.55
C THR A 385 4.84 16.67 -18.78
N VAL A 386 6.02 17.27 -18.61
CA VAL A 386 6.20 18.66 -18.16
C VAL A 386 6.37 19.57 -19.37
N LYS A 387 5.80 20.77 -19.32
CA LYS A 387 5.96 21.81 -20.34
C LYS A 387 6.63 23.05 -19.75
N LYS A 388 7.42 23.73 -20.57
CA LYS A 388 8.21 24.93 -20.20
C LYS A 388 7.70 26.15 -20.95
N PHE A 389 7.57 27.28 -20.27
CA PHE A 389 7.01 28.52 -20.80
C PHE A 389 7.86 29.73 -20.39
N ASN A 390 7.85 30.77 -21.21
CA ASN A 390 8.54 32.03 -20.88
C ASN A 390 7.64 33.00 -20.11
N THR A 391 6.32 32.83 -20.21
CA THR A 391 5.33 33.65 -19.50
C THR A 391 4.22 32.79 -18.89
N LEU A 392 3.56 33.32 -17.86
CA LEU A 392 2.36 32.69 -17.28
C LEU A 392 1.18 32.72 -18.26
N ASP A 393 1.11 33.72 -19.14
CA ASP A 393 0.13 33.80 -20.22
C ASP A 393 0.25 32.62 -21.19
N GLU A 394 1.46 32.30 -21.65
CA GLU A 394 1.73 31.15 -22.52
C GLU A 394 1.33 29.83 -21.84
N LEU A 395 1.64 29.68 -20.55
CA LEU A 395 1.26 28.51 -19.75
C LEU A 395 -0.28 28.40 -19.67
N ALA A 396 -0.95 29.50 -19.36
CA ALA A 396 -2.41 29.55 -19.26
C ALA A 396 -3.08 29.20 -20.60
N ASP A 397 -2.59 29.73 -21.71
CA ASP A 397 -3.13 29.42 -23.04
C ASP A 397 -2.92 27.95 -23.41
N TYR A 398 -1.72 27.41 -23.17
CA TYR A 398 -1.41 26.02 -23.47
C TYR A 398 -2.32 25.05 -22.71
N PHE A 399 -2.47 25.27 -21.40
CA PHE A 399 -3.33 24.45 -20.56
C PHE A 399 -4.78 24.92 -20.54
N LYS A 400 -5.19 25.91 -21.34
CA LYS A 400 -6.56 26.43 -21.37
C LYS A 400 -7.09 26.79 -19.97
N ILE A 401 -6.22 27.39 -19.15
CA ILE A 401 -6.58 27.89 -17.82
C ILE A 401 -7.35 29.20 -18.00
N ASN A 402 -8.35 29.46 -17.15
CA ASN A 402 -9.01 30.76 -17.08
C ASN A 402 -7.99 31.83 -16.68
N LYS A 403 -7.49 32.55 -17.71
CA LYS A 403 -6.25 33.31 -17.65
C LYS A 403 -6.27 34.44 -16.62
N LYS A 404 -7.30 35.29 -16.64
CA LYS A 404 -7.33 36.48 -15.76
C LYS A 404 -7.32 36.08 -14.27
N PRO A 405 -8.24 35.22 -13.77
CA PRO A 405 -8.19 34.75 -12.39
C PRO A 405 -6.88 34.03 -12.04
N PHE A 406 -6.29 33.30 -13.00
CA PHE A 406 -5.01 32.61 -12.80
C PHE A 406 -3.85 33.57 -12.56
N LEU A 407 -3.69 34.61 -13.37
CA LEU A 407 -2.63 35.60 -13.17
C LEU A 407 -2.80 36.33 -11.83
N GLU A 408 -4.04 36.65 -11.46
CA GLU A 408 -4.37 37.23 -10.15
C GLU A 408 -4.07 36.24 -8.99
N GLN A 409 -4.34 34.94 -9.17
CA GLN A 409 -4.06 33.90 -8.19
C GLN A 409 -2.56 33.71 -7.95
N VAL A 410 -1.74 33.72 -9.01
CA VAL A 410 -0.27 33.62 -8.89
C VAL A 410 0.27 34.86 -8.17
N ALA A 411 -0.21 36.05 -8.52
CA ALA A 411 0.19 37.28 -7.84
C ALA A 411 -0.16 37.25 -6.34
N ARG A 412 -1.37 36.80 -5.97
CA ARG A 412 -1.76 36.62 -4.56
C ARG A 412 -0.86 35.63 -3.84
N TYR A 413 -0.59 34.47 -4.44
CA TYR A 413 0.30 33.47 -3.84
C TYR A 413 1.70 34.02 -3.58
N ASN A 414 2.27 34.75 -4.53
CA ASN A 414 3.59 35.36 -4.35
C ASN A 414 3.60 36.39 -3.21
N GLU A 415 2.51 37.14 -3.01
CA GLU A 415 2.36 38.03 -1.84
C GLU A 415 2.24 37.26 -0.51
N PHE A 416 1.59 36.10 -0.50
CA PHE A 416 1.53 35.22 0.67
C PHE A 416 2.92 34.73 1.08
N ILE A 417 3.75 34.34 0.11
CA ILE A 417 5.15 33.95 0.35
C ILE A 417 5.94 35.10 0.99
N LYS A 418 5.82 36.33 0.47
CA LYS A 418 6.50 37.50 1.03
C LYS A 418 6.07 37.81 2.47
N LYS A 419 4.77 37.61 2.78
CA LYS A 419 4.21 37.85 4.12
C LYS A 419 4.43 36.68 5.08
N GLY A 420 4.72 35.48 4.57
CA GLY A 420 4.86 34.26 5.36
C GLY A 420 3.52 33.68 5.86
N GLU A 421 2.39 34.07 5.27
CA GLU A 421 1.05 33.63 5.67
C GLU A 421 0.18 33.36 4.43
N ASP A 422 -0.47 32.18 4.38
CA ASP A 422 -1.48 31.84 3.37
C ASP A 422 -2.90 31.94 3.99
N PRO A 423 -3.63 33.06 3.80
CA PRO A 423 -4.98 33.21 4.32
C PRO A 423 -6.04 32.41 3.54
N GLU A 424 -5.72 31.89 2.35
CA GLU A 424 -6.69 31.15 1.53
C GLU A 424 -6.85 29.71 2.03
N PHE A 425 -5.75 29.03 2.31
CA PHE A 425 -5.76 27.61 2.69
C PHE A 425 -4.95 27.29 3.94
N HIS A 426 -4.37 28.30 4.61
CA HIS A 426 -3.55 28.12 5.81
C HIS A 426 -2.35 27.19 5.61
N ARG A 427 -1.82 27.13 4.38
CA ARG A 427 -0.61 26.38 4.05
C ARG A 427 0.55 26.87 4.91
N ASN A 428 1.29 25.92 5.48
CA ASN A 428 2.50 26.26 6.25
C ASN A 428 3.63 26.70 5.31
N LEU A 429 3.86 28.02 5.24
CA LEU A 429 4.87 28.62 4.37
C LEU A 429 6.29 28.68 4.98
N LYS A 430 6.51 28.17 6.20
CA LYS A 430 7.84 28.17 6.84
C LYS A 430 8.89 27.41 6.03
N PHE A 431 8.46 26.45 5.21
CA PHE A 431 9.34 25.62 4.38
C PHE A 431 9.53 26.18 2.96
N SER A 432 8.87 27.27 2.60
CA SER A 432 8.96 27.86 1.24
C SER A 432 10.31 28.51 0.94
N ASN A 433 11.08 28.88 1.98
CA ASN A 433 12.37 29.58 1.86
C ASN A 433 12.31 30.86 0.99
N GLY A 434 11.15 31.52 0.94
CA GLY A 434 10.93 32.72 0.12
C GLY A 434 10.87 32.45 -1.39
N LEU A 435 10.79 31.19 -1.81
CA LEU A 435 10.59 30.82 -3.20
C LEU A 435 9.12 30.98 -3.57
N ASP A 436 8.87 31.63 -4.71
CA ASP A 436 7.57 31.94 -5.24
C ASP A 436 7.46 31.53 -6.72
N VAL A 437 6.35 31.86 -7.39
CA VAL A 437 6.15 31.56 -8.82
C VAL A 437 6.16 32.88 -9.58
N SER A 438 7.33 33.52 -9.66
CA SER A 438 7.47 34.87 -10.24
C SER A 438 8.50 34.97 -11.38
N LYS A 439 9.39 33.98 -11.54
CA LYS A 439 10.51 34.09 -12.48
C LYS A 439 10.47 33.03 -13.56
N ALA A 440 10.40 33.48 -14.81
CA ALA A 440 10.56 32.61 -15.96
C ALA A 440 11.95 31.92 -15.95
N PRO A 441 12.06 30.70 -16.52
CA PRO A 441 10.98 29.95 -17.14
C PRO A 441 10.00 29.31 -16.13
N PHE A 442 8.74 29.19 -16.54
CA PHE A 442 7.69 28.51 -15.78
C PHE A 442 7.51 27.08 -16.30
N TYR A 443 7.19 26.16 -15.40
CA TYR A 443 6.91 24.76 -15.71
C TYR A 443 5.49 24.40 -15.31
N GLY A 444 4.79 23.65 -16.15
CA GLY A 444 3.42 23.21 -15.89
C GLY A 444 3.17 21.76 -16.30
N ILE A 445 2.25 21.09 -15.61
CA ILE A 445 1.90 19.68 -15.82
C ILE A 445 0.48 19.36 -15.31
N GLU A 446 -0.25 18.49 -16.02
CA GLU A 446 -1.52 17.92 -15.53
C GLU A 446 -1.28 16.97 -14.34
N VAL A 447 -2.09 17.07 -13.29
CA VAL A 447 -2.05 16.16 -12.14
C VAL A 447 -3.36 15.42 -11.92
N ALA A 448 -3.26 14.19 -11.43
CA ALA A 448 -4.37 13.32 -11.08
C ALA A 448 -3.98 12.37 -9.93
N PRO A 449 -4.96 11.94 -9.10
CA PRO A 449 -4.72 10.90 -8.12
C PRO A 449 -4.51 9.52 -8.76
N LYS A 450 -3.53 8.74 -8.27
CA LYS A 450 -3.40 7.31 -8.58
C LYS A 450 -3.41 6.48 -7.31
N ILE A 451 -3.99 5.28 -7.38
CA ILE A 451 -4.07 4.37 -6.22
C ILE A 451 -2.66 3.94 -5.82
N HIS A 452 -2.35 4.10 -4.55
CA HIS A 452 -1.01 3.92 -4.01
C HIS A 452 -0.93 2.83 -2.96
N HIS A 453 -1.91 2.76 -2.08
CA HIS A 453 -1.91 1.85 -0.94
C HIS A 453 -3.34 1.54 -0.52
N THR A 454 -3.58 0.34 -0.02
CA THR A 454 -4.88 -0.10 0.49
C THR A 454 -4.80 -0.29 1.99
N MET A 455 -5.47 0.58 2.77
CA MET A 455 -5.31 0.60 4.23
C MET A 455 -6.05 -0.54 4.93
N GLY A 456 -7.06 -1.09 4.28
CA GLY A 456 -7.84 -2.19 4.80
C GLY A 456 -7.30 -3.56 4.40
N GLY A 457 -7.65 -4.55 5.20
CA GLY A 457 -7.24 -5.94 5.01
C GLY A 457 -7.80 -6.84 6.10
N VAL A 458 -7.09 -7.92 6.42
CA VAL A 458 -7.45 -8.79 7.55
C VAL A 458 -7.07 -8.13 8.90
N MET A 459 -7.90 -8.32 9.92
CA MET A 459 -7.57 -7.92 11.29
C MET A 459 -6.46 -8.81 11.85
N ILE A 460 -5.50 -8.20 12.53
CA ILE A 460 -4.49 -8.90 13.33
C ILE A 460 -4.47 -8.38 14.78
N ASN A 461 -3.98 -9.21 15.70
CA ASN A 461 -3.55 -8.74 17.01
C ASN A 461 -2.07 -8.32 17.01
N GLU A 462 -1.56 -7.91 18.18
CA GLU A 462 -0.18 -7.47 18.42
C GLU A 462 0.87 -8.56 18.14
N LYS A 463 0.45 -9.83 18.06
CA LYS A 463 1.28 -11.00 17.72
C LYS A 463 1.19 -11.39 16.24
N ALA A 464 0.65 -10.52 15.39
CA ALA A 464 0.42 -10.76 13.97
C ALA A 464 -0.52 -11.94 13.65
N GLN A 465 -1.31 -12.43 14.63
CA GLN A 465 -2.27 -13.50 14.40
C GLN A 465 -3.55 -12.95 13.79
N VAL A 466 -4.06 -13.59 12.75
CA VAL A 466 -5.30 -13.15 12.09
C VAL A 466 -6.50 -13.46 12.98
N ILE A 467 -7.38 -12.47 13.16
CA ILE A 467 -8.57 -12.60 14.00
C ILE A 467 -9.77 -13.05 13.17
N SER A 468 -10.54 -13.99 13.69
CA SER A 468 -11.78 -14.47 13.08
C SER A 468 -12.93 -13.49 13.28
N ALA A 469 -13.71 -13.27 12.23
CA ALA A 469 -14.97 -12.54 12.26
C ALA A 469 -16.07 -13.26 13.04
N THR A 470 -15.98 -14.59 13.16
CA THR A 470 -17.05 -15.42 13.73
C THR A 470 -16.79 -15.80 15.18
N THR A 471 -15.52 -15.99 15.56
CA THR A 471 -15.15 -16.36 16.93
C THR A 471 -14.54 -15.21 17.71
N HIS A 472 -14.10 -14.14 17.02
CA HIS A 472 -13.33 -13.03 17.59
C HIS A 472 -12.02 -13.48 18.28
N GLN A 473 -11.57 -14.70 17.98
CA GLN A 473 -10.31 -15.27 18.45
C GLN A 473 -9.33 -15.44 17.27
N PRO A 474 -8.03 -15.61 17.55
CA PRO A 474 -7.06 -15.96 16.51
C PRO A 474 -7.47 -17.20 15.71
N ILE A 475 -7.41 -17.13 14.39
CA ILE A 475 -7.51 -18.30 13.52
C ILE A 475 -6.24 -19.11 13.69
N LYS A 476 -6.37 -20.35 14.16
CA LYS A 476 -5.22 -21.20 14.47
C LYS A 476 -4.40 -21.45 13.21
N GLY A 477 -3.08 -21.19 13.30
CA GLY A 477 -2.15 -21.39 12.19
C GLY A 477 -2.19 -20.30 11.13
N LEU A 478 -2.81 -19.13 11.38
CA LEU A 478 -2.87 -18.05 10.41
C LEU A 478 -2.32 -16.73 10.98
N PHE A 479 -1.31 -16.19 10.29
CA PHE A 479 -0.64 -14.93 10.62
C PHE A 479 -0.68 -14.00 9.41
N ALA A 480 -0.55 -12.68 9.63
CA ALA A 480 -0.49 -11.71 8.55
C ALA A 480 0.32 -10.47 8.92
N GLY A 481 0.91 -9.80 7.92
CA GLY A 481 1.67 -8.57 8.13
C GLY A 481 1.89 -7.77 6.84
N GLY A 482 2.05 -6.46 7.00
CA GLY A 482 2.08 -5.50 5.90
C GLY A 482 0.70 -5.27 5.28
N GLU A 483 0.65 -4.71 4.07
CA GLU A 483 -0.57 -4.17 3.42
C GLU A 483 -1.72 -5.17 3.18
N VAL A 484 -1.55 -6.46 3.46
CA VAL A 484 -2.67 -7.42 3.47
C VAL A 484 -3.53 -7.29 4.74
N THR A 485 -3.04 -6.58 5.76
CA THR A 485 -3.73 -6.33 7.03
C THR A 485 -4.46 -4.98 7.01
N GLY A 486 -5.39 -4.80 7.94
CA GLY A 486 -6.05 -3.51 8.19
C GLY A 486 -5.86 -3.02 9.62
N GLY A 487 -6.19 -1.75 9.86
CA GLY A 487 -6.22 -1.14 11.19
C GLY A 487 -5.02 -0.24 11.50
N VAL A 488 -3.80 -0.57 11.03
CA VAL A 488 -2.60 0.25 11.33
C VAL A 488 -2.74 1.69 10.82
N HIS A 489 -3.30 1.85 9.62
CA HIS A 489 -3.25 3.12 8.89
C HIS A 489 -4.55 3.93 8.90
N GLY A 490 -5.66 3.38 9.41
CA GLY A 490 -6.94 4.09 9.41
C GLY A 490 -7.38 4.51 8.00
N ALA A 491 -7.86 5.75 7.85
CA ALA A 491 -8.35 6.28 6.57
C ALA A 491 -7.26 6.75 5.59
N SER A 492 -6.03 6.97 6.06
CA SER A 492 -4.90 7.38 5.24
C SER A 492 -3.60 7.04 5.96
N ARG A 493 -2.70 6.41 5.20
CA ARG A 493 -1.39 6.08 5.68
C ARG A 493 -0.46 7.30 5.67
N LEU A 494 0.06 7.64 6.84
CA LEU A 494 1.16 8.60 6.96
C LEU A 494 2.41 8.12 6.19
N GLY A 495 3.12 9.06 5.55
CA GLY A 495 4.37 8.79 4.84
C GLY A 495 5.33 7.95 5.67
N THR A 496 6.15 7.12 5.01
CA THR A 496 7.20 6.28 5.64
C THR A 496 6.78 5.24 6.70
N VAL A 497 5.50 5.15 7.08
CA VAL A 497 5.00 4.18 8.09
C VAL A 497 4.76 2.77 7.53
N ALA A 498 4.40 2.60 6.24
CA ALA A 498 4.16 1.27 5.66
C ALA A 498 5.39 0.35 5.68
N VAL A 499 6.59 0.94 5.56
CA VAL A 499 7.84 0.16 5.56
C VAL A 499 8.04 -0.46 6.94
N ILE A 500 7.92 0.35 8.00
CA ILE A 500 8.11 -0.13 9.37
C ILE A 500 6.99 -1.09 9.78
N ASP A 501 5.73 -0.81 9.41
CA ASP A 501 4.60 -1.72 9.62
C ASP A 501 4.89 -3.12 9.06
N ALA A 502 5.17 -3.20 7.76
CA ALA A 502 5.38 -4.48 7.09
C ALA A 502 6.59 -5.24 7.68
N LEU A 503 7.70 -4.55 7.91
CA LEU A 503 8.88 -5.17 8.52
C LEU A 503 8.60 -5.66 9.94
N THR A 504 7.98 -4.82 10.79
CA THR A 504 7.73 -5.13 12.20
C THR A 504 6.77 -6.30 12.36
N PHE A 505 5.62 -6.30 11.69
CA PHE A 505 4.67 -7.41 11.83
C PHE A 505 5.14 -8.70 11.14
N GLY A 506 5.92 -8.59 10.05
CA GLY A 506 6.63 -9.75 9.50
C GLY A 506 7.65 -10.33 10.47
N MET A 507 8.42 -9.46 11.13
CA MET A 507 9.41 -9.83 12.13
C MET A 507 8.76 -10.53 13.34
N ILE A 508 7.66 -9.97 13.86
CA ILE A 508 6.88 -10.53 14.97
C ILE A 508 6.34 -11.90 14.61
N ALA A 509 5.72 -12.07 13.44
CA ALA A 509 5.19 -13.37 13.02
C ALA A 509 6.30 -14.44 12.97
N GLY A 510 7.47 -14.11 12.42
CA GLY A 510 8.61 -15.02 12.39
C GLY A 510 9.16 -15.36 13.78
N GLU A 511 9.15 -14.40 14.72
CA GLU A 511 9.52 -14.61 16.12
C GLU A 511 8.52 -15.51 16.86
N GLU A 512 7.22 -15.39 16.59
CA GLU A 512 6.21 -16.30 17.14
C GLU A 512 6.39 -17.72 16.60
N PHE A 513 6.63 -17.89 15.30
CA PHE A 513 6.93 -19.21 14.73
C PHE A 513 8.22 -19.81 15.29
N ALA A 514 9.25 -19.01 15.56
CA ALA A 514 10.51 -19.50 16.14
C ALA A 514 10.32 -20.09 17.55
N LYS A 515 9.33 -19.62 18.31
CA LYS A 515 9.05 -20.07 19.69
C LYS A 515 8.22 -21.35 19.78
N MET A 516 7.40 -21.63 18.76
CA MET A 516 6.59 -22.86 18.64
C MET A 516 7.47 -24.05 18.30
#